data_AF-A0A0C2SEC8-F1
#
_entry.id   AF-A0A0C2SEC8-F1
#
_cell.length_a   1.000
_cell.length_b   1.000
_cell.length_c   1.000
_cell.angle_alpha   90.00
_cell.angle_beta   90.00
_cell.angle_gamma   90.00
#
_symmetry.space_group_name_H-M   'P 1'
#
loop_
_entity.id
_entity.type
_entity.pdbx_description
1 polymer ?
#
loop_
_entity_poly.entity_id
_entity_poly.type
_entity_poly.pdbx_seq_one_letter_code
_entity_poly.pdbx_strand_id
1 'polypeptide(L)'
;TYASPDFVKCLERLQNQEFGQVVEGAIDANGYSISNVTLAVGLTYPACINLCGSGNEAFNMDSFSQQLVTWLLPWLALISQLPYGSNDVLKNFESMLLTVGSPMLAGYSLALAITSNRWMVDRFGRSNYPNSILAAKVVSSLQQVLFSLPNEDHVLWSLVVLRENDEWWWRLANGLDYSSSRWTLAAIMSMVYVGLTYILTWMTTFDTQSDQAAWPGGQSLGSLWLSLLPLVVCYLQLSPKSDVDRINAALDHANELCFSSEENGEATQRRAPQTITVQTACRSIVDEDKICSTPVCFYARFHGWFQIALQLSNAFDTASQRSRMGGMVPRTRPEIVETDGDADDRYHYDLVNIYVKSTLLAIFLQWGTTGAAVMAMYLTPTRGLGCFSGSLLLYGCVSTLIWLCLVVSGVLAHSFAASQNTRLRRFRVFGGLAVALRHTGKLLAAINTAWVFASAFLQFSNAESNCYCKAAALGLGNQAYAILGQVPAAKRYWAGGVIMASGTALAFIIAINILRKQPV
;
A
#
# COMPACT_ATOMS: atom_id res chain seq x y z
N THR A 1 -28.19 5.05 -44.32
CA THR A 1 -27.42 4.40 -43.23
C THR A 1 -27.84 5.03 -41.92
N TYR A 2 -28.41 4.25 -41.02
CA TYR A 2 -28.97 4.74 -39.76
C TYR A 2 -28.02 4.61 -38.56
N ALA A 3 -26.82 4.05 -38.75
CA ALA A 3 -25.86 3.87 -37.66
C ALA A 3 -25.36 5.22 -37.11
N SER A 4 -25.58 5.45 -35.81
CA SER A 4 -25.10 6.62 -35.08
C SER A 4 -24.66 6.17 -33.68
N PRO A 5 -23.43 6.53 -33.23
CA PRO A 5 -22.90 6.08 -31.95
C PRO A 5 -23.60 6.72 -30.74
N ASP A 6 -24.55 7.64 -30.94
CA ASP A 6 -25.39 8.16 -29.87
C ASP A 6 -26.35 7.06 -29.39
N PHE A 7 -26.01 6.40 -28.28
CA PHE A 7 -26.73 5.21 -27.82
C PHE A 7 -28.13 5.52 -27.29
N VAL A 8 -28.34 6.72 -26.75
CA VAL A 8 -29.66 7.18 -26.31
C VAL A 8 -30.57 7.32 -27.52
N LYS A 9 -30.11 8.03 -28.56
CA LYS A 9 -30.86 8.13 -29.82
C LYS A 9 -31.02 6.78 -30.50
N CYS A 10 -30.01 5.91 -30.47
CA CYS A 10 -30.11 4.57 -31.06
C CYS A 10 -31.25 3.77 -30.40
N LEU A 11 -31.33 3.81 -29.07
CA LEU A 11 -32.39 3.15 -28.32
C LEU A 11 -33.77 3.77 -28.61
N GLU A 12 -33.88 5.10 -28.64
CA GLU A 12 -35.14 5.79 -28.98
C GLU A 12 -35.64 5.38 -30.36
N ARG A 13 -34.74 5.29 -31.35
CA ARG A 13 -35.08 4.91 -32.72
C ARG A 13 -35.48 3.43 -32.83
N LEU A 14 -34.88 2.58 -32.00
CA LEU A 14 -35.28 1.19 -31.84
C LEU A 14 -36.71 1.11 -31.28
N GLN A 15 -36.99 1.82 -30.18
CA GLN A 15 -38.30 1.82 -29.54
C GLN A 15 -39.39 2.46 -30.41
N ASN A 16 -39.03 3.45 -31.23
CA ASN A 16 -39.92 4.07 -32.23
C ASN A 16 -40.13 3.22 -33.50
N GLN A 17 -39.61 1.99 -33.54
CA GLN A 17 -39.75 1.04 -34.66
C GLN A 17 -39.16 1.53 -35.98
N GLU A 18 -38.20 2.45 -35.96
CA GLU A 18 -37.56 2.97 -37.18
C GLU A 18 -36.72 1.91 -37.92
N PHE A 19 -36.27 0.87 -37.20
CA PHE A 19 -35.55 -0.27 -37.76
C PHE A 19 -36.47 -1.44 -38.17
N GLY A 20 -37.80 -1.26 -38.03
CA GLY A 20 -38.81 -2.29 -38.26
C GLY A 20 -39.54 -2.72 -36.97
N GLN A 21 -40.69 -3.39 -37.14
CA GLN A 21 -41.51 -3.86 -36.02
C GLN A 21 -40.90 -5.07 -35.29
N VAL A 22 -40.05 -5.84 -35.97
CA VAL A 22 -39.31 -6.97 -35.41
C VAL A 22 -37.84 -6.76 -35.74
N VAL A 23 -37.01 -6.67 -34.71
CA VAL A 23 -35.57 -6.46 -34.85
C VAL A 23 -34.85 -7.66 -34.24
N GLU A 24 -34.12 -8.39 -35.07
CA GLU A 24 -33.28 -9.49 -34.60
C GLU A 24 -32.20 -8.96 -33.66
N GLY A 25 -32.10 -9.56 -32.48
CA GLY A 25 -31.15 -9.14 -31.44
C GLY A 25 -31.65 -8.04 -30.51
N ALA A 26 -32.92 -7.61 -30.58
CA ALA A 26 -33.54 -6.81 -29.52
C ALA A 26 -33.71 -7.64 -28.25
N ILE A 27 -33.37 -7.07 -27.09
CA ILE A 27 -33.35 -7.78 -25.80
C ILE A 27 -33.98 -6.99 -24.65
N ASP A 28 -34.41 -7.73 -23.63
CA ASP A 28 -34.83 -7.19 -22.33
C ASP A 28 -33.65 -6.86 -21.41
N ALA A 29 -33.94 -6.39 -20.19
CA ALA A 29 -32.93 -6.05 -19.18
C ALA A 29 -32.10 -7.24 -18.68
N ASN A 30 -32.55 -8.48 -18.92
CA ASN A 30 -31.84 -9.71 -18.54
C ASN A 30 -31.02 -10.30 -19.69
N GLY A 31 -31.10 -9.71 -20.89
CA GLY A 31 -30.42 -10.21 -22.09
C GLY A 31 -31.22 -11.24 -22.88
N TYR A 32 -32.50 -11.46 -22.56
CA TYR A 32 -33.37 -12.36 -23.33
C TYR A 32 -33.94 -11.65 -24.55
N SER A 33 -34.00 -12.36 -25.68
CA SER A 33 -34.58 -11.83 -26.91
C SER A 33 -36.07 -11.55 -26.74
N ILE A 34 -36.52 -10.43 -27.30
CA ILE A 34 -37.92 -10.00 -27.26
C ILE A 34 -38.46 -9.76 -28.67
N SER A 35 -39.76 -10.03 -28.84
CA SER A 35 -40.46 -9.78 -30.11
C SER A 35 -41.01 -8.36 -30.22
N ASN A 36 -41.42 -7.75 -29.09
CA ASN A 36 -41.93 -6.39 -29.06
C ASN A 36 -40.79 -5.39 -28.80
N VAL A 37 -40.34 -4.73 -29.86
CA VAL A 37 -39.19 -3.82 -29.84
C VAL A 37 -39.41 -2.57 -28.98
N THR A 38 -40.67 -2.18 -28.71
CA THR A 38 -40.96 -1.03 -27.84
C THR A 38 -40.56 -1.25 -26.38
N LEU A 39 -40.42 -2.51 -25.96
CA LEU A 39 -39.97 -2.91 -24.63
C LEU A 39 -38.46 -3.20 -24.58
N ALA A 40 -37.73 -2.95 -25.68
CA ALA A 40 -36.30 -3.19 -25.74
C ALA A 40 -35.55 -2.24 -24.82
N VAL A 41 -34.63 -2.81 -24.03
CA VAL A 41 -33.71 -2.06 -23.16
C VAL A 41 -32.27 -2.16 -23.69
N GLY A 42 -32.03 -3.04 -24.66
CA GLY A 42 -30.73 -3.26 -25.25
C GLY A 42 -30.74 -4.03 -26.55
N LEU A 43 -29.54 -4.34 -27.03
CA LEU A 43 -29.29 -5.09 -28.25
C LEU A 43 -28.21 -6.15 -28.00
N THR A 44 -28.26 -7.29 -28.69
CA THR A 44 -27.10 -8.19 -28.80
C THR A 44 -25.90 -7.45 -29.39
N TYR A 45 -24.68 -7.87 -29.08
CA TYR A 45 -23.46 -7.19 -29.54
C TYR A 45 -23.39 -7.03 -31.07
N PRO A 46 -23.69 -8.05 -31.90
CA PRO A 46 -23.74 -7.88 -33.35
C PRO A 46 -24.81 -6.89 -33.81
N ALA A 47 -26.01 -6.92 -33.20
CA ALA A 47 -27.08 -6.00 -33.52
C ALA A 47 -26.73 -4.55 -33.12
N CYS A 48 -26.05 -4.36 -31.99
CA CYS A 48 -25.55 -3.05 -31.55
C CYS A 48 -24.61 -2.44 -32.59
N ILE A 49 -23.63 -3.20 -33.09
CA ILE A 49 -22.71 -2.73 -34.13
C ILE A 49 -23.45 -2.37 -35.40
N ASN A 50 -24.41 -3.21 -35.83
CA ASN A 50 -25.12 -3.01 -37.08
C ASN A 50 -26.08 -1.81 -37.02
N LEU A 51 -26.74 -1.58 -35.88
CA LEU A 51 -27.79 -0.57 -35.73
C LEU A 51 -27.27 0.76 -35.15
N CYS A 52 -26.39 0.71 -34.15
CA CYS A 52 -25.81 1.89 -33.49
C CYS A 52 -24.40 2.23 -34.02
N GLY A 53 -23.76 1.33 -34.78
CA GLY A 53 -22.43 1.55 -35.33
C GLY A 53 -21.30 1.04 -34.42
N SER A 54 -20.11 0.91 -35.00
CA SER A 54 -18.90 0.43 -34.32
C SER A 54 -18.05 1.53 -33.67
N GLY A 55 -18.45 2.80 -33.83
CA GLY A 55 -17.72 3.95 -33.32
C GLY A 55 -17.94 4.20 -31.83
N ASN A 56 -17.17 5.14 -31.29
CA ASN A 56 -17.36 5.66 -29.93
C ASN A 56 -18.35 6.83 -29.96
N GLU A 57 -19.05 7.06 -28.85
CA GLU A 57 -19.76 8.33 -28.63
C GLU A 57 -18.78 9.51 -28.75
N ALA A 58 -19.30 10.65 -29.23
CA ALA A 58 -18.50 11.86 -29.36
C ALA A 58 -18.00 12.34 -27.98
N PHE A 59 -16.79 12.89 -27.99
CA PHE A 59 -16.23 13.55 -26.81
C PHE A 59 -17.14 14.70 -26.34
N ASN A 60 -17.43 14.73 -25.04
CA ASN A 60 -18.20 15.78 -24.41
C ASN A 60 -17.36 16.44 -23.30
N MET A 61 -16.99 17.71 -23.50
CA MET A 61 -16.12 18.45 -22.57
C MET A 61 -16.77 18.66 -21.20
N ASP A 62 -18.08 18.85 -21.15
CA ASP A 62 -18.81 19.07 -19.89
C ASP A 62 -18.80 17.80 -19.03
N SER A 63 -19.13 16.65 -19.62
CA SER A 63 -19.07 15.35 -18.95
C SER A 63 -17.65 15.00 -18.51
N PHE A 64 -16.67 15.21 -19.38
CA PHE A 64 -15.27 14.98 -19.06
C PHE A 64 -14.82 15.81 -17.86
N SER A 65 -15.11 17.12 -17.87
CA SER A 65 -14.70 18.04 -16.80
C SER A 65 -15.38 17.69 -15.47
N GLN A 66 -16.67 17.38 -15.49
CA GLN A 66 -17.41 16.96 -14.30
C GLN A 66 -16.84 15.67 -13.70
N GLN A 67 -16.58 14.66 -14.53
CA GLN A 67 -16.02 13.39 -14.06
C GLN A 67 -14.59 13.53 -13.54
N LEU A 68 -13.74 14.32 -14.20
CA LEU A 68 -12.37 14.58 -13.77
C LEU A 68 -12.31 15.24 -12.38
N VAL A 69 -13.11 16.30 -12.17
CA VAL A 69 -13.16 17.05 -10.91
C VAL A 69 -13.75 16.20 -9.78
N THR A 70 -14.70 15.32 -10.09
CA THR A 70 -15.39 14.49 -9.09
C THR A 70 -14.58 13.25 -8.71
N TRP A 71 -14.00 12.56 -9.69
CA TRP A 71 -13.49 11.20 -9.51
C TRP A 71 -11.98 11.06 -9.57
N LEU A 72 -11.23 12.11 -9.92
CA LEU A 72 -9.77 12.06 -10.01
C LEU A 72 -9.05 13.13 -9.19
N LEU A 73 -9.41 14.42 -9.35
CA LEU A 73 -8.72 15.52 -8.67
C LEU A 73 -8.64 15.38 -7.14
N PRO A 74 -9.71 14.95 -6.42
CA PRO A 74 -9.65 14.79 -4.98
C PRO A 74 -8.60 13.75 -4.54
N TRP A 75 -8.40 12.70 -5.34
CA TRP A 75 -7.45 11.65 -5.05
C TRP A 75 -6.00 12.06 -5.32
N LEU A 76 -5.78 12.90 -6.33
CA LEU A 76 -4.47 13.55 -6.55
C LEU A 76 -4.05 14.38 -5.35
N ALA A 77 -5.00 15.09 -4.72
CA ALA A 77 -4.74 15.81 -3.49
C ALA A 77 -4.29 14.87 -2.37
N LEU A 78 -4.94 13.71 -2.17
CA LEU A 78 -4.49 12.72 -1.18
C LEU A 78 -3.12 12.12 -1.48
N ILE A 79 -2.79 11.88 -2.75
CA ILE A 79 -1.46 11.39 -3.15
C ILE A 79 -0.38 12.38 -2.69
N SER A 80 -0.62 13.68 -2.78
CA SER A 80 0.32 14.69 -2.27
C SER A 80 0.52 14.66 -0.75
N GLN A 81 -0.41 14.05 0.00
CA GLN A 81 -0.34 13.94 1.47
C GLN A 81 0.40 12.69 1.95
N LEU A 82 0.83 11.82 1.03
CA LEU A 82 1.64 10.66 1.39
C LEU A 82 2.97 11.11 2.02
N PRO A 83 3.52 10.32 2.96
CA PRO A 83 4.79 10.64 3.61
C PRO A 83 5.97 10.43 2.65
N TYR A 84 6.23 11.45 1.83
CA TYR A 84 7.48 11.56 1.09
C TYR A 84 8.58 11.93 2.07
N GLY A 85 9.68 11.18 2.00
CA GLY A 85 10.67 11.16 3.06
C GLY A 85 12.10 11.12 2.57
N SER A 86 12.29 10.99 1.26
CA SER A 86 13.61 11.02 0.66
C SER A 86 14.02 12.47 0.41
N ASN A 87 15.29 12.78 0.66
CA ASN A 87 15.90 14.05 0.25
C ASN A 87 16.06 14.14 -1.29
N ASP A 88 15.87 13.03 -1.99
CA ASP A 88 15.91 12.92 -3.44
C ASP A 88 14.48 12.92 -4.04
N VAL A 89 14.24 13.88 -4.93
CA VAL A 89 12.97 14.09 -5.65
C VAL A 89 12.60 12.87 -6.49
N LEU A 90 13.55 12.22 -7.15
CA LEU A 90 13.29 11.05 -8.00
C LEU A 90 12.79 9.88 -7.17
N LYS A 91 13.37 9.66 -5.98
CA LYS A 91 12.91 8.61 -5.07
C LYS A 91 11.54 8.91 -4.47
N ASN A 92 11.19 10.17 -4.25
CA ASN A 92 9.84 10.55 -3.84
C ASN A 92 8.83 10.29 -4.97
N PHE A 93 9.18 10.60 -6.22
CA PHE A 93 8.35 10.28 -7.39
C PHE A 93 8.20 8.76 -7.59
N GLU A 94 9.28 8.00 -7.43
CA GLU A 94 9.23 6.53 -7.47
C GLU A 94 8.31 5.98 -6.36
N SER A 95 8.41 6.51 -5.14
CA SER A 95 7.53 6.16 -4.03
C SER A 95 6.05 6.44 -4.33
N MET A 96 5.77 7.52 -5.07
CA MET A 96 4.42 7.82 -5.56
C MET A 96 3.95 6.75 -6.54
N LEU A 97 4.77 6.40 -7.55
CA LEU A 97 4.45 5.35 -8.53
C LEU A 97 4.25 3.98 -7.86
N LEU A 98 5.05 3.64 -6.86
CA LEU A 98 4.89 2.40 -6.09
C LEU A 98 3.57 2.38 -5.30
N THR A 99 3.18 3.52 -4.71
CA THR A 99 1.96 3.61 -3.90
C THR A 99 0.70 3.60 -4.76
N VAL A 100 0.68 4.38 -5.86
CA VAL A 100 -0.46 4.45 -6.79
C VAL A 100 -0.55 3.20 -7.65
N GLY A 101 0.58 2.67 -8.12
CA GLY A 101 0.64 1.47 -8.93
C GLY A 101 0.43 0.18 -8.13
N SER A 102 0.68 0.19 -6.81
CA SER A 102 0.39 -0.93 -5.93
C SER A 102 -0.05 -0.47 -4.54
N PRO A 103 -1.35 -0.14 -4.35
CA PRO A 103 -1.91 0.07 -3.02
C PRO A 103 -1.73 -1.15 -2.11
N MET A 104 -1.63 -2.36 -2.70
CA MET A 104 -1.27 -3.59 -2.00
C MET A 104 0.11 -3.49 -1.34
N LEU A 105 1.14 -3.07 -2.07
CA LEU A 105 2.49 -2.87 -1.51
C LEU A 105 2.48 -1.79 -0.43
N ALA A 106 1.81 -0.67 -0.68
CA ALA A 106 1.74 0.42 0.29
C ALA A 106 1.02 0.00 1.58
N GLY A 107 -0.10 -0.74 1.47
CA GLY A 107 -0.83 -1.29 2.62
C GLY A 107 -0.02 -2.35 3.35
N TYR A 108 0.71 -3.19 2.61
CA TYR A 108 1.61 -4.19 3.18
C TYR A 108 2.76 -3.56 3.97
N SER A 109 3.48 -2.59 3.41
CA SER A 109 4.59 -1.92 4.10
C SER A 109 4.13 -1.18 5.36
N LEU A 110 2.95 -0.57 5.32
CA LEU A 110 2.30 0.05 6.47
C LEU A 110 1.97 -0.99 7.57
N ALA A 111 1.26 -2.06 7.19
CA ALA A 111 0.88 -3.12 8.11
C ALA A 111 2.12 -3.83 8.69
N LEU A 112 3.17 -4.00 7.89
CA LEU A 112 4.45 -4.55 8.29
C LEU A 112 5.12 -3.67 9.34
N ALA A 113 5.18 -2.35 9.13
CA ALA A 113 5.75 -1.42 10.09
C ALA A 113 5.01 -1.45 11.45
N ILE A 114 3.68 -1.53 11.42
CA ILE A 114 2.86 -1.52 12.64
C ILE A 114 2.95 -2.83 13.40
N THR A 115 2.80 -3.96 12.70
CA THR A 115 2.86 -5.29 13.32
C THR A 115 4.25 -5.60 13.85
N SER A 116 5.30 -5.20 13.12
CA SER A 116 6.68 -5.33 13.58
C SER A 116 6.98 -4.42 14.77
N ASN A 117 6.47 -3.18 14.78
CA ASN A 117 6.63 -2.28 15.92
C ASN A 117 5.95 -2.84 17.17
N ARG A 118 4.74 -3.38 17.01
CA ARG A 118 4.01 -4.02 18.12
C ARG A 118 4.82 -5.16 18.72
N TRP A 119 5.31 -6.07 17.88
CA TRP A 119 6.18 -7.16 18.32
C TRP A 119 7.41 -6.65 19.07
N MET A 120 8.07 -5.62 18.54
CA MET A 120 9.26 -5.03 19.15
C MET A 120 8.95 -4.42 20.52
N VAL A 121 7.86 -3.64 20.65
CA VAL A 121 7.45 -3.07 21.95
C VAL A 121 7.10 -4.16 22.95
N ASP A 122 6.41 -5.23 22.52
CA ASP A 122 6.11 -6.39 23.38
C ASP A 122 7.39 -7.12 23.81
N ARG A 123 8.40 -7.19 22.94
CA ARG A 123 9.69 -7.82 23.21
C ARG A 123 10.50 -7.04 24.25
N PHE A 124 10.69 -5.73 24.05
CA PHE A 124 11.42 -4.87 24.98
C PHE A 124 10.71 -4.73 26.33
N GLY A 125 9.38 -4.77 26.36
CA GLY A 125 8.58 -4.72 27.58
C GLY A 125 8.77 -5.92 28.53
N ARG A 126 9.49 -6.98 28.12
CA ARG A 126 9.86 -8.10 28.99
C ARG A 126 11.05 -7.79 29.90
N SER A 127 11.90 -6.85 29.48
CA SER A 127 13.09 -6.43 30.22
C SER A 127 12.76 -5.30 31.19
N ASN A 128 13.11 -5.52 32.46
CA ASN A 128 13.05 -4.48 33.50
C ASN A 128 14.38 -3.73 33.64
N TYR A 129 15.32 -3.91 32.72
CA TYR A 129 16.60 -3.23 32.78
C TYR A 129 16.42 -1.74 32.42
N PRO A 130 17.18 -0.80 33.03
CA PRO A 130 17.14 0.62 32.67
C PRO A 130 17.26 0.85 31.17
N ASN A 131 16.60 1.90 30.67
CA ASN A 131 16.60 2.31 29.26
C ASN A 131 15.96 1.34 28.24
N SER A 132 15.43 0.18 28.63
CA SER A 132 14.77 -0.75 27.68
C SER A 132 13.66 -0.06 26.87
N ILE A 133 12.87 0.81 27.52
CA ILE A 133 11.81 1.61 26.89
C ILE A 133 12.39 2.69 25.96
N LEU A 134 13.49 3.33 26.35
CA LEU A 134 14.18 4.34 25.51
C LEU A 134 14.77 3.67 24.27
N ALA A 135 15.36 2.49 24.41
CA ALA A 135 15.85 1.68 23.29
C ALA A 135 14.71 1.29 22.35
N ALA A 136 13.55 0.87 22.88
CA ALA A 136 12.36 0.61 22.07
C ALA A 136 11.90 1.86 21.29
N LYS A 137 11.93 3.05 21.92
CA LYS A 137 11.63 4.34 21.25
C LYS A 137 12.61 4.62 20.10
N VAL A 138 13.91 4.42 20.32
CA VAL A 138 14.94 4.61 19.30
C VAL A 138 14.75 3.63 18.13
N VAL A 139 14.61 2.33 18.40
CA VAL A 139 14.43 1.30 17.37
C VAL A 139 13.15 1.51 16.56
N SER A 140 12.07 1.93 17.21
CA SER A 140 10.81 2.31 16.55
C SER A 140 11.01 3.50 15.62
N SER A 141 11.71 4.53 16.09
CA SER A 141 11.99 5.75 15.31
C SER A 141 12.89 5.49 14.11
N LEU A 142 13.81 4.53 14.20
CA LEU A 142 14.73 4.18 13.12
C LEU A 142 14.16 3.17 12.10
N GLN A 143 12.87 2.82 12.17
CA GLN A 143 12.24 1.86 11.25
C GLN A 143 12.41 2.20 9.76
N GLN A 144 12.43 3.48 9.41
CA GLN A 144 12.45 3.90 8.01
C GLN A 144 13.84 4.14 7.44
N VAL A 145 14.89 3.96 8.24
CA VAL A 145 16.27 4.08 7.79
C VAL A 145 17.00 2.76 7.93
N LEU A 146 17.96 2.51 7.05
CA LEU A 146 18.90 1.41 7.24
C LEU A 146 19.91 1.83 8.29
N PHE A 147 19.97 1.13 9.41
CA PHE A 147 20.98 1.36 10.45
C PHE A 147 21.72 0.07 10.79
N SER A 148 22.86 0.21 11.46
CA SER A 148 23.73 -0.88 11.90
C SER A 148 24.15 -0.66 13.34
N LEU A 149 24.29 -1.77 14.08
CA LEU A 149 24.87 -1.79 15.42
C LEU A 149 26.42 -1.75 15.35
N PRO A 150 27.10 -1.46 16.47
CA PRO A 150 28.54 -1.60 16.58
C PRO A 150 29.01 -3.00 16.15
N ASN A 151 30.10 -3.08 15.38
CA ASN A 151 30.69 -4.37 14.98
C ASN A 151 31.33 -5.14 16.14
N GLU A 152 31.67 -4.43 17.22
CA GLU A 152 32.37 -4.95 18.39
C GLU A 152 31.37 -5.31 19.48
N ASP A 153 31.25 -6.60 19.82
CA ASP A 153 30.28 -7.11 20.80
C ASP A 153 30.39 -6.41 22.18
N HIS A 154 31.61 -6.07 22.60
CA HIS A 154 31.85 -5.38 23.86
C HIS A 154 31.30 -3.94 23.86
N VAL A 155 31.25 -3.27 22.70
CA VAL A 155 30.71 -1.92 22.57
C VAL A 155 29.19 -1.95 22.64
N LEU A 156 28.53 -2.89 21.95
CA LEU A 156 27.09 -3.08 22.05
C LEU A 156 26.67 -3.41 23.50
N TRP A 157 27.42 -4.30 24.15
CA TRP A 157 27.16 -4.65 25.55
C TRP A 157 27.37 -3.47 26.50
N SER A 158 28.43 -2.68 26.29
CA SER A 158 28.69 -1.45 27.05
C SER A 158 27.55 -0.43 26.89
N LEU A 159 26.99 -0.30 25.69
CA LEU A 159 25.86 0.59 25.39
C LEU A 159 24.60 0.23 26.19
N VAL A 160 24.42 -1.06 26.48
CA VAL A 160 23.28 -1.57 27.25
C VAL A 160 23.54 -1.51 28.75
N VAL A 161 24.72 -1.91 29.22
CA VAL A 161 24.98 -2.15 30.65
C VAL A 161 25.49 -0.92 31.40
N LEU A 162 26.30 -0.06 30.76
CA LEU A 162 26.92 1.08 31.43
C LEU A 162 25.88 2.16 31.75
N ARG A 163 25.84 2.59 33.02
CA ARG A 163 24.99 3.68 33.49
C ARG A 163 25.38 5.02 32.88
N GLU A 164 26.65 5.16 32.51
CA GLU A 164 27.18 6.33 31.81
C GLU A 164 26.48 6.54 30.45
N ASN A 165 25.89 5.49 29.87
CA ASN A 165 25.12 5.55 28.62
C ASN A 165 23.61 5.80 28.83
N ASP A 166 23.13 5.97 30.07
CA ASP A 166 21.72 6.31 30.36
C ASP A 166 21.34 7.65 29.69
N GLU A 167 22.21 8.65 29.82
CA GLU A 167 22.05 9.97 29.19
C GLU A 167 22.12 9.88 27.66
N TRP A 168 22.94 8.97 27.11
CA TRP A 168 23.01 8.73 25.67
C TRP A 168 21.67 8.23 25.11
N TRP A 169 21.06 7.23 25.77
CA TRP A 169 19.74 6.71 25.37
C TRP A 169 18.66 7.78 25.45
N TRP A 170 18.67 8.58 26.51
CA TRP A 170 17.70 9.66 26.70
C TRP A 170 17.85 10.74 25.63
N ARG A 171 19.07 11.21 25.36
CA ARG A 171 19.34 12.22 24.32
C ARG A 171 18.95 11.75 22.93
N LEU A 172 19.28 10.50 22.58
CA LEU A 172 18.93 9.95 21.28
C LEU A 172 17.41 9.79 21.14
N ALA A 173 16.74 9.23 22.15
CA ALA A 173 15.28 9.09 22.13
C ALA A 173 14.58 10.46 21.98
N ASN A 174 15.01 11.47 22.73
CA ASN A 174 14.45 12.82 22.64
C ASN A 174 14.79 13.52 21.32
N GLY A 175 16.00 13.33 20.80
CA GLY A 175 16.41 13.87 19.51
C GLY A 175 15.60 13.31 18.35
N LEU A 176 15.16 12.05 18.46
CA LEU A 176 14.28 11.38 17.50
C LEU A 176 12.79 11.66 17.75
N ASP A 177 12.41 12.04 18.97
CA ASP A 177 11.05 12.43 19.37
C ASP A 177 10.71 13.88 18.99
N TYR A 178 11.02 14.25 17.75
CA TYR A 178 10.53 15.51 17.23
C TYR A 178 9.05 15.41 16.86
N SER A 179 8.26 16.43 17.21
CA SER A 179 6.88 16.59 16.76
C SER A 179 6.86 16.78 15.23
N SER A 180 6.89 15.67 14.50
CA SER A 180 6.54 15.60 13.09
C SER A 180 5.04 15.35 13.01
N SER A 181 4.20 16.21 13.60
CA SER A 181 2.77 16.12 13.34
C SER A 181 2.55 16.45 11.87
N ARG A 182 2.61 15.41 11.02
CA ARG A 182 2.30 15.49 9.59
C ARG A 182 0.81 15.75 9.34
N TRP A 183 0.02 15.83 10.41
CA TRP A 183 -1.32 16.39 10.40
C TRP A 183 -1.25 17.89 10.11
N THR A 184 -1.15 18.22 8.83
CA THR A 184 -1.30 19.58 8.36
C THR A 184 -2.79 19.88 8.17
N LEU A 185 -3.17 21.17 8.27
CA LEU A 185 -4.54 21.59 7.95
C LEU A 185 -4.91 21.17 6.50
N ALA A 186 -3.96 21.25 5.58
CA ALA A 186 -4.13 20.82 4.19
C ALA A 186 -4.44 19.32 4.08
N ALA A 187 -3.74 18.46 4.83
CA ALA A 187 -4.01 17.02 4.86
C ALA A 187 -5.42 16.72 5.39
N ILE A 188 -5.79 17.36 6.50
CA ILE A 188 -7.12 17.20 7.11
C ILE A 188 -8.22 17.65 6.14
N MET A 189 -8.08 18.84 5.57
CA MET A 189 -9.07 19.38 4.62
C MET A 189 -9.19 18.51 3.36
N SER A 190 -8.08 17.96 2.86
CA SER A 190 -8.10 17.05 1.71
C SER A 190 -8.86 15.76 2.02
N MET A 191 -8.67 15.19 3.21
CA MET A 191 -9.40 13.99 3.66
C MET A 191 -10.90 14.26 3.80
N VAL A 192 -11.26 15.38 4.44
CA VAL A 192 -12.66 15.81 4.62
C VAL A 192 -13.30 16.03 3.25
N TYR A 193 -12.62 16.73 2.35
CA TYR A 193 -13.10 16.98 0.99
C TYR A 193 -13.33 15.67 0.23
N VAL A 194 -12.38 14.75 0.23
CA VAL A 194 -12.54 13.43 -0.42
C VAL A 194 -13.70 12.64 0.17
N GLY A 195 -13.82 12.60 1.50
CA GLY A 195 -14.91 11.90 2.18
C GLY A 195 -16.28 12.51 1.84
N LEU A 196 -16.40 13.83 1.89
CA LEU A 196 -17.64 14.54 1.55
C LEU A 196 -18.02 14.35 0.08
N THR A 197 -17.07 14.53 -0.85
CA THR A 197 -17.32 14.31 -2.27
C THR A 197 -17.77 12.87 -2.53
N TYR A 198 -17.07 11.88 -1.97
CA TYR A 198 -17.46 10.47 -2.13
C TYR A 198 -18.89 10.21 -1.62
N ILE A 199 -19.24 10.69 -0.42
CA ILE A 199 -20.58 10.50 0.17
C ILE A 199 -21.64 11.22 -0.66
N LEU A 200 -21.44 12.51 -0.95
CA LEU A 200 -22.42 13.33 -1.66
C LEU A 200 -22.67 12.81 -3.06
N THR A 201 -21.62 12.39 -3.79
CA THR A 201 -21.79 11.85 -5.13
C THR A 201 -22.54 10.51 -5.15
N TRP A 202 -22.35 9.66 -4.13
CA TRP A 202 -23.15 8.45 -4.01
C TRP A 202 -24.60 8.75 -3.58
N MET A 203 -24.81 9.72 -2.68
CA MET A 203 -26.16 10.18 -2.32
C MET A 203 -26.92 10.69 -3.53
N THR A 204 -26.32 11.56 -4.36
CA THR A 204 -26.97 12.04 -5.58
C THR A 204 -27.28 10.91 -6.55
N THR A 205 -26.37 9.94 -6.70
CA THR A 205 -26.57 8.76 -7.55
C THR A 205 -27.79 7.92 -7.13
N PHE A 206 -28.03 7.80 -5.82
CA PHE A 206 -29.17 7.06 -5.30
C PHE A 206 -30.47 7.87 -5.26
N ASP A 207 -30.38 9.19 -5.08
CA ASP A 207 -31.53 10.10 -4.96
C ASP A 207 -32.10 10.53 -6.32
N THR A 208 -31.26 10.55 -7.37
CA THR A 208 -31.76 10.83 -8.73
C THR A 208 -32.79 9.78 -9.14
N GLN A 209 -34.07 10.20 -9.16
CA GLN A 209 -35.19 9.51 -9.79
C GLN A 209 -35.01 9.35 -11.32
N SER A 210 -34.00 10.00 -11.91
CA SER A 210 -33.64 9.75 -13.30
C SER A 210 -32.98 8.38 -13.42
N ASP A 211 -33.81 7.36 -13.58
CA ASP A 211 -33.43 6.00 -13.94
C ASP A 211 -32.66 5.91 -15.28
N GLN A 212 -32.31 7.02 -15.93
CA GLN A 212 -31.76 7.13 -17.29
C GLN A 212 -30.34 6.58 -17.48
N ALA A 213 -29.56 6.38 -16.42
CA ALA A 213 -28.18 5.90 -16.56
C ALA A 213 -28.09 4.38 -16.40
N ALA A 214 -27.92 3.68 -17.53
CA ALA A 214 -27.57 2.25 -17.56
C ALA A 214 -26.16 1.97 -17.03
N TRP A 215 -25.27 2.97 -17.06
CA TRP A 215 -23.85 2.85 -16.75
C TRP A 215 -23.36 3.94 -15.79
N PRO A 216 -22.48 3.61 -14.83
CA PRO A 216 -21.94 4.57 -13.88
C PRO A 216 -20.84 5.43 -14.54
N GLY A 217 -21.05 6.74 -14.56
CA GLY A 217 -20.13 7.75 -15.13
C GLY A 217 -18.91 8.05 -14.22
N GLY A 218 -18.18 7.03 -13.78
CA GLY A 218 -16.94 7.17 -12.99
C GLY A 218 -17.01 6.74 -11.51
N GLN A 219 -18.18 6.31 -11.02
CA GLN A 219 -18.40 6.00 -9.60
C GLN A 219 -17.56 4.82 -9.08
N SER A 220 -17.26 3.84 -9.93
CA SER A 220 -16.38 2.72 -9.59
C SER A 220 -14.93 3.12 -9.39
N LEU A 221 -14.44 4.13 -10.12
CA LEU A 221 -13.11 4.69 -9.88
C LEU A 221 -13.02 5.29 -8.48
N GLY A 222 -14.06 5.98 -8.00
CA GLY A 222 -14.08 6.46 -6.62
C GLY A 222 -13.90 5.34 -5.59
N SER A 223 -14.50 4.17 -5.82
CA SER A 223 -14.36 3.01 -4.92
C SER A 223 -12.98 2.34 -5.04
N LEU A 224 -12.38 2.35 -6.22
CA LEU A 224 -10.99 1.92 -6.44
C LEU A 224 -10.03 2.81 -5.63
N TRP A 225 -10.12 4.12 -5.83
CA TRP A 225 -9.24 5.10 -5.19
C TRP A 225 -9.45 5.21 -3.68
N LEU A 226 -10.57 4.71 -3.16
CA LEU A 226 -10.89 4.72 -1.73
C LEU A 226 -9.83 4.05 -0.86
N SER A 227 -9.00 3.13 -1.40
CA SER A 227 -7.85 2.58 -0.65
C SER A 227 -6.80 3.63 -0.28
N LEU A 228 -6.71 4.76 -0.98
CA LEU A 228 -5.76 5.83 -0.65
C LEU A 228 -6.11 6.52 0.67
N LEU A 229 -7.40 6.70 0.98
CA LEU A 229 -7.83 7.36 2.21
C LEU A 229 -7.31 6.67 3.48
N PRO A 230 -7.55 5.36 3.72
CA PRO A 230 -7.00 4.66 4.88
C PRO A 230 -5.47 4.60 4.85
N LEU A 231 -4.83 4.49 3.69
CA LEU A 231 -3.37 4.54 3.58
C LEU A 231 -2.82 5.87 4.10
N VAL A 232 -3.32 7.00 3.60
CA VAL A 232 -2.86 8.32 4.03
C VAL A 232 -3.15 8.53 5.51
N VAL A 233 -4.38 8.25 5.98
CA VAL A 233 -4.75 8.37 7.40
C VAL A 233 -3.79 7.59 8.28
N CYS A 234 -3.59 6.31 7.99
CA CYS A 234 -2.75 5.45 8.82
C CYS A 234 -1.25 5.80 8.71
N TYR A 235 -0.76 6.25 7.56
CA TYR A 235 0.60 6.76 7.43
C TYR A 235 0.82 8.04 8.25
N LEU A 236 -0.15 8.96 8.28
CA LEU A 236 -0.08 10.14 9.14
C LEU A 236 -0.17 9.77 10.63
N GLN A 237 -0.97 8.76 10.98
CA GLN A 237 -1.04 8.20 12.34
C GLN A 237 0.25 7.52 12.79
N LEU A 238 0.98 6.88 11.87
CA LEU A 238 2.28 6.26 12.13
C LEU A 238 3.38 7.32 12.26
N SER A 239 3.28 8.44 11.52
CA SER A 239 4.29 9.51 11.42
C SER A 239 5.73 8.99 11.24
N PRO A 240 6.00 8.23 10.15
CA PRO A 240 7.29 7.58 9.93
C PRO A 240 8.45 8.60 9.86
N LYS A 241 9.50 8.39 10.66
CA LYS A 241 10.70 9.24 10.66
C LYS A 241 11.60 8.88 9.48
N SER A 242 11.54 9.68 8.42
CA SER A 242 12.22 9.40 7.15
C SER A 242 13.29 10.42 6.77
N ASP A 243 13.35 11.54 7.48
CA ASP A 243 14.34 12.60 7.26
C ASP A 243 15.70 12.15 7.81
N VAL A 244 16.57 11.74 6.88
CA VAL A 244 17.85 11.12 7.23
C VAL A 244 18.83 12.13 7.81
N ASP A 245 18.80 13.39 7.36
CA ASP A 245 19.70 14.43 7.86
C ASP A 245 19.37 14.76 9.31
N ARG A 246 18.08 14.86 9.63
CA ARG A 246 17.62 15.07 11.00
C ARG A 246 17.94 13.88 11.92
N ILE A 247 17.81 12.66 11.41
CA ILE A 247 18.18 11.45 12.16
C ILE A 247 19.69 11.42 12.43
N ASN A 248 20.51 11.73 11.44
CA ASN A 248 21.97 11.80 11.59
C ASN A 248 22.38 12.89 12.59
N ALA A 249 21.77 14.08 12.52
CA ALA A 249 22.04 15.14 13.49
C ALA A 249 21.69 14.73 14.93
N ALA A 250 20.60 13.99 15.13
CA ALA A 250 20.23 13.45 16.44
C ALA A 250 21.24 12.39 16.93
N LEU A 251 21.72 11.53 16.03
CA LEU A 251 22.75 10.53 16.33
C LEU A 251 24.08 11.18 16.68
N ASP A 252 24.55 12.15 15.89
CA ASP A 252 25.82 12.85 16.11
C ASP A 252 25.81 13.56 17.47
N HIS A 253 24.71 14.24 17.81
CA HIS A 253 24.55 14.89 19.11
C HIS A 253 24.52 13.90 20.29
N ALA A 254 23.88 12.73 20.13
CA ALA A 254 23.92 11.70 21.17
C ALA A 254 25.33 11.10 21.32
N ASN A 255 26.01 10.85 20.21
CA ASN A 255 27.33 10.22 20.14
C ASN A 255 28.44 11.03 20.83
N GLU A 256 28.23 12.30 21.16
CA GLU A 256 29.15 13.08 21.99
C GLU A 256 29.31 12.49 23.41
N LEU A 257 28.34 11.72 23.90
CA LEU A 257 28.30 11.16 25.26
C LEU A 257 28.35 9.62 25.30
N CYS A 258 28.92 8.96 24.29
CA CYS A 258 29.03 7.51 24.33
C CYS A 258 30.22 7.04 25.17
N PHE A 259 30.01 6.02 26.01
CA PHE A 259 31.04 5.35 26.79
C PHE A 259 31.16 3.86 26.41
N SER A 260 32.39 3.35 26.40
CA SER A 260 32.70 1.92 26.24
C SER A 260 33.50 1.41 27.43
N SER A 261 33.33 0.15 27.81
CA SER A 261 34.21 -0.48 28.80
C SER A 261 35.50 -0.94 28.15
N GLU A 262 36.64 -0.57 28.72
CA GLU A 262 37.95 -1.18 28.41
C GLU A 262 38.11 -2.52 29.13
N GLU A 263 39.10 -3.35 28.76
CA GLU A 263 39.32 -4.69 29.34
C GLU A 263 39.50 -4.67 30.87
N ASN A 264 39.95 -3.55 31.44
CA ASN A 264 40.09 -3.32 32.87
C ASN A 264 38.77 -3.00 33.60
N GLY A 265 37.65 -2.84 32.88
CA GLY A 265 36.34 -2.49 33.42
C GLY A 265 36.08 -1.00 33.64
N GLU A 266 37.03 -0.13 33.27
CA GLU A 266 36.86 1.32 33.33
C GLU A 266 36.05 1.82 32.12
N ALA A 267 35.18 2.80 32.36
CA ALA A 267 34.38 3.43 31.31
C ALA A 267 35.18 4.56 30.66
N THR A 268 35.49 4.42 29.38
CA THR A 268 36.14 5.49 28.60
C THR A 268 35.17 6.10 27.60
N GLN A 269 35.17 7.43 27.53
CA GLN A 269 34.37 8.17 26.58
C GLN A 269 34.94 7.97 25.17
N ARG A 270 34.10 7.55 24.21
CA ARG A 270 34.48 7.44 22.80
C ARG A 270 33.79 8.52 21.98
N ARG A 271 34.56 9.25 21.16
CA ARG A 271 34.03 10.01 20.03
C ARG A 271 33.93 9.08 18.81
N ALA A 272 32.89 9.27 18.01
CA ALA A 272 32.50 8.50 16.81
C ALA A 272 33.65 7.90 15.96
N PRO A 273 33.43 6.80 15.19
CA PRO A 273 32.14 6.20 14.79
C PRO A 273 32.04 4.70 15.11
N GLN A 274 31.75 4.34 16.36
CA GLN A 274 31.61 2.93 16.79
C GLN A 274 30.26 2.62 17.45
N THR A 275 29.25 3.48 17.29
CA THR A 275 27.90 3.35 17.87
C THR A 275 26.86 2.95 16.81
N ILE A 276 25.57 3.23 17.05
CA ILE A 276 24.52 3.08 16.03
C ILE A 276 24.83 4.02 14.86
N THR A 277 24.88 3.47 13.65
CA THR A 277 25.17 4.21 12.42
C THR A 277 24.05 4.05 11.41
N VAL A 278 23.68 5.14 10.73
CA VAL A 278 22.71 5.10 9.63
C VAL A 278 23.45 5.05 8.30
N GLN A 279 23.04 4.12 7.44
CA GLN A 279 23.65 3.91 6.13
C GLN A 279 22.88 4.69 5.08
N THR A 280 23.54 5.69 4.50
CA THR A 280 23.01 6.55 3.43
C THR A 280 23.50 6.16 2.04
N ALA A 281 24.59 5.39 1.96
CA ALA A 281 25.26 5.05 0.70
C ALA A 281 24.97 3.61 0.26
N CYS A 282 24.74 3.44 -1.04
CA CYS A 282 24.49 2.14 -1.66
C CYS A 282 25.80 1.38 -1.88
N ARG A 283 26.02 0.32 -1.08
CA ARG A 283 27.21 -0.54 -1.19
C ARG A 283 27.09 -1.57 -2.32
N SER A 284 25.86 -1.95 -2.67
CA SER A 284 25.58 -2.95 -3.69
C SER A 284 24.27 -2.64 -4.37
N ILE A 285 24.19 -2.90 -5.69
CA ILE A 285 22.96 -2.75 -6.45
C ILE A 285 21.81 -3.57 -5.84
N VAL A 286 22.10 -4.68 -5.16
CA VAL A 286 21.10 -5.54 -4.50
C VAL A 286 20.40 -4.84 -3.33
N ASP A 287 21.04 -3.84 -2.71
CA ASP A 287 20.57 -3.17 -1.48
C ASP A 287 19.91 -1.81 -1.73
N GLU A 288 19.70 -1.41 -2.98
CA GLU A 288 19.19 -0.07 -3.36
C GLU A 288 17.93 0.35 -2.59
N ASP A 289 16.92 -0.52 -2.52
CA ASP A 289 15.64 -0.22 -1.83
C ASP A 289 15.76 -0.20 -0.31
N LYS A 290 16.83 -0.77 0.25
CA LYS A 290 17.08 -0.70 1.70
C LYS A 290 17.42 0.73 2.12
N ILE A 291 17.95 1.56 1.23
CA ILE A 291 18.37 2.93 1.55
C ILE A 291 17.24 3.94 1.30
N CYS A 292 16.21 3.54 0.56
CA CYS A 292 15.03 4.37 0.31
C CYS A 292 14.29 4.70 1.62
N SER A 293 14.44 5.90 2.18
CA SER A 293 13.85 6.24 3.48
C SER A 293 12.32 6.38 3.50
N THR A 294 11.66 6.21 2.35
CA THR A 294 10.19 6.32 2.28
C THR A 294 9.53 5.09 2.92
N PRO A 295 8.31 5.27 3.49
CA PRO A 295 7.65 4.19 4.21
C PRO A 295 7.24 3.00 3.33
N VAL A 296 6.92 3.26 2.07
CA VAL A 296 6.57 2.17 1.12
C VAL A 296 7.73 1.20 0.92
N CYS A 297 8.98 1.65 1.05
CA CYS A 297 10.18 0.83 0.93
C CYS A 297 10.49 -0.04 2.17
N PHE A 298 9.69 0.04 3.26
CA PHE A 298 9.96 -0.70 4.49
C PHE A 298 10.03 -2.22 4.29
N TYR A 299 9.28 -2.76 3.30
CA TYR A 299 9.35 -4.18 2.92
C TYR A 299 10.79 -4.67 2.66
N ALA A 300 11.65 -3.83 2.09
CA ALA A 300 13.03 -4.19 1.73
C ALA A 300 13.98 -4.15 2.94
N ARG A 301 13.70 -3.28 3.92
CA ARG A 301 14.51 -3.09 5.13
C ARG A 301 14.13 -4.02 6.28
N PHE A 302 12.89 -4.50 6.29
CA PHE A 302 12.29 -5.17 7.43
C PHE A 302 13.19 -6.23 8.07
N HIS A 303 13.83 -7.11 7.29
CA HIS A 303 14.73 -8.14 7.83
C HIS A 303 15.92 -7.56 8.60
N GLY A 304 16.59 -6.55 8.05
CA GLY A 304 17.74 -5.92 8.71
C GLY A 304 17.31 -5.21 9.99
N TRP A 305 16.20 -4.47 9.93
CA TRP A 305 15.60 -3.83 11.10
C TRP A 305 15.23 -4.86 12.18
N PHE A 306 14.58 -5.96 11.80
CA PHE A 306 14.11 -7.02 12.71
C PHE A 306 15.27 -7.71 13.43
N GLN A 307 16.35 -8.02 12.70
CA GLN A 307 17.56 -8.62 13.30
C GLN A 307 18.21 -7.70 14.33
N ILE A 308 18.31 -6.41 14.03
CA ILE A 308 18.89 -5.43 14.96
C ILE A 308 18.00 -5.26 16.20
N ALA A 309 16.69 -5.15 16.00
CA ALA A 309 15.72 -5.06 17.10
C ALA A 309 15.83 -6.30 18.02
N LEU A 310 15.98 -7.49 17.42
CA LEU A 310 16.15 -8.74 18.16
C LEU A 310 17.46 -8.75 18.96
N GLN A 311 18.60 -8.47 18.31
CA GLN A 311 19.92 -8.44 18.96
C GLN A 311 19.93 -7.48 20.16
N LEU A 312 19.41 -6.27 19.97
CA LEU A 312 19.35 -5.28 21.04
C LEU A 312 18.40 -5.73 22.17
N SER A 313 17.22 -6.26 21.83
CA SER A 313 16.28 -6.76 22.85
C SER A 313 16.85 -7.93 23.66
N ASN A 314 17.61 -8.83 23.03
CA ASN A 314 18.26 -9.95 23.70
C ASN A 314 19.36 -9.47 24.65
N ALA A 315 20.10 -8.42 24.29
CA ALA A 315 21.09 -7.81 25.18
C ALA A 315 20.42 -7.22 26.44
N PHE A 316 19.32 -6.47 26.28
CA PHE A 316 18.53 -5.95 27.41
C PHE A 316 17.89 -7.05 28.27
N ASP A 317 17.40 -8.13 27.66
CA ASP A 317 16.86 -9.27 28.40
C ASP A 317 17.93 -9.97 29.24
N THR A 318 19.11 -10.20 28.64
CA THR A 318 20.25 -10.85 29.30
C THR A 318 20.72 -10.01 30.49
N ALA A 319 20.83 -8.69 30.32
CA ALA A 319 21.15 -7.76 31.40
C ALA A 319 20.09 -7.78 32.52
N SER A 320 18.80 -7.83 32.16
CA SER A 320 17.71 -7.90 33.12
C SER A 320 17.71 -9.20 33.93
N GLN A 321 17.93 -10.34 33.27
CA GLN A 321 17.99 -11.65 33.94
C GLN A 321 19.14 -11.73 34.95
N ARG A 322 20.33 -11.25 34.58
CA ARG A 322 21.48 -11.21 35.50
C ARG A 322 21.25 -10.32 36.71
N SER A 323 20.71 -9.13 36.48
CA SER A 323 20.34 -8.22 37.56
C SER A 323 19.32 -8.85 38.53
N ARG A 324 18.32 -9.60 38.01
CA ARG A 324 17.33 -10.31 38.84
C ARG A 324 17.93 -11.45 39.66
N MET A 325 18.94 -12.15 39.15
CA MET A 325 19.62 -13.23 39.87
C MET A 325 20.60 -12.72 40.95
N GLY A 326 20.67 -11.40 41.18
CA GLY A 326 21.59 -10.80 42.15
C GLY A 326 23.05 -10.83 41.72
N GLY A 327 23.34 -11.23 40.47
CA GLY A 327 24.68 -11.25 39.91
C GLY A 327 25.13 -9.86 39.47
N MET A 328 26.42 -9.55 39.64
CA MET A 328 27.02 -8.36 39.03
C MET A 328 26.93 -8.48 37.51
N VAL A 329 26.33 -7.50 36.84
CA VAL A 329 26.29 -7.46 35.38
C VAL A 329 27.69 -7.06 34.89
N PRO A 330 28.42 -7.92 34.15
CA PRO A 330 29.78 -7.61 33.72
C PRO A 330 29.80 -6.39 32.79
N ARG A 331 30.78 -5.50 32.91
CA ARG A 331 30.90 -4.31 32.04
C ARG A 331 31.54 -4.62 30.68
N THR A 332 32.42 -5.62 30.61
CA THR A 332 33.30 -5.87 29.46
C THR A 332 32.81 -6.93 28.49
N ARG A 333 32.08 -7.95 28.96
CA ARG A 333 31.65 -9.05 28.08
C ARG A 333 30.36 -9.72 28.52
N PRO A 334 29.44 -10.03 27.59
CA PRO A 334 28.47 -11.08 27.84
C PRO A 334 29.23 -12.42 27.86
N GLU A 335 29.43 -13.03 29.03
CA GLU A 335 29.57 -14.50 29.04
C GLU A 335 28.34 -15.06 28.34
N ILE A 336 28.55 -15.77 27.25
CA ILE A 336 27.50 -16.29 26.38
C ILE A 336 26.62 -17.18 27.26
N VAL A 337 25.39 -16.75 27.53
CA VAL A 337 24.35 -17.70 27.92
C VAL A 337 24.06 -18.45 26.63
N GLU A 338 24.45 -19.73 26.56
CA GLU A 338 24.09 -20.61 25.44
C GLU A 338 22.57 -20.58 25.30
N THR A 339 22.08 -19.81 24.33
CA THR A 339 20.69 -19.87 23.92
C THR A 339 20.50 -21.19 23.19
N ASP A 340 19.80 -22.09 23.88
CA ASP A 340 19.32 -23.38 23.41
C ASP A 340 18.55 -23.26 22.08
N GLY A 341 18.39 -24.39 21.37
CA GLY A 341 17.76 -24.46 20.04
C GLY A 341 16.35 -23.83 19.93
N ASP A 342 15.68 -23.57 21.06
CA ASP A 342 14.38 -22.86 21.16
C ASP A 342 14.43 -21.40 20.63
N ALA A 343 15.62 -20.80 20.54
CA ALA A 343 15.79 -19.42 20.06
C ALA A 343 15.55 -19.26 18.54
N ASP A 344 15.93 -20.27 17.74
CA ASP A 344 15.81 -20.22 16.27
C ASP A 344 14.37 -20.50 15.83
N ASP A 345 13.69 -21.45 16.47
CA ASP A 345 12.27 -21.75 16.23
C ASP A 345 11.37 -20.54 16.55
N ARG A 346 11.66 -19.83 17.65
CA ARG A 346 10.92 -18.62 18.05
C ARG A 346 11.15 -17.46 17.09
N TYR A 347 12.37 -17.31 16.56
CA TYR A 347 12.70 -16.32 15.53
C TYR A 347 11.83 -16.50 14.28
N HIS A 348 11.75 -17.74 13.77
CA HIS A 348 10.97 -18.05 12.59
C HIS A 348 9.47 -17.84 12.82
N TYR A 349 8.94 -18.27 13.96
CA TYR A 349 7.53 -18.07 14.30
C TYR A 349 7.14 -16.59 14.35
N ASP A 350 7.93 -15.76 15.04
CA ASP A 350 7.66 -14.32 15.16
C ASP A 350 7.70 -13.64 13.79
N LEU A 351 8.68 -14.00 12.96
CA LEU A 351 8.82 -13.49 11.60
C LEU A 351 7.59 -13.85 10.74
N VAL A 352 7.22 -15.13 10.70
CA VAL A 352 6.07 -15.62 9.93
C VAL A 352 4.77 -14.97 10.40
N ASN A 353 4.58 -14.82 11.71
CA ASN A 353 3.39 -14.17 12.28
C ASN A 353 3.25 -12.71 11.83
N ILE A 354 4.36 -11.96 11.79
CA ILE A 354 4.40 -10.58 11.29
C ILE A 354 4.04 -10.54 9.79
N TYR A 355 4.65 -11.41 8.97
CA TYR A 355 4.35 -11.51 7.54
C TYR A 355 2.87 -11.82 7.28
N VAL A 356 2.34 -12.88 7.91
CA VAL A 356 0.95 -13.33 7.70
C VAL A 356 -0.04 -12.22 8.06
N LYS A 357 0.10 -11.58 9.22
CA LYS A 357 -0.79 -10.47 9.63
C LYS A 357 -0.73 -9.31 8.64
N SER A 358 0.47 -8.95 8.21
CA SER A 358 0.69 -7.83 7.27
C SER A 358 0.11 -8.11 5.90
N THR A 359 0.28 -9.33 5.38
CA THR A 359 -0.30 -9.79 4.12
C THR A 359 -1.82 -9.84 4.19
N LEU A 360 -2.41 -10.37 5.26
CA LEU A 360 -3.87 -10.43 5.42
C LEU A 360 -4.50 -9.03 5.42
N LEU A 361 -3.92 -8.09 6.17
CA LEU A 361 -4.41 -6.70 6.21
C LEU A 361 -4.29 -6.01 4.84
N ALA A 362 -3.19 -6.23 4.12
CA ALA A 362 -2.97 -5.64 2.81
C ALA A 362 -3.92 -6.22 1.74
N ILE A 363 -4.09 -7.55 1.71
CA ILE A 363 -5.05 -8.21 0.82
C ILE A 363 -6.47 -7.73 1.10
N PHE A 364 -6.84 -7.65 2.39
CA PHE A 364 -8.15 -7.17 2.82
C PHE A 364 -8.42 -5.76 2.29
N LEU A 365 -7.47 -4.83 2.44
CA LEU A 365 -7.62 -3.48 1.91
C LEU A 365 -7.68 -3.46 0.38
N GLN A 366 -6.71 -4.08 -0.29
CA GLN A 366 -6.58 -4.06 -1.75
C GLN A 366 -7.83 -4.61 -2.44
N TRP A 367 -8.25 -5.82 -2.05
CA TRP A 367 -9.37 -6.50 -2.69
C TRP A 367 -10.72 -6.10 -2.09
N GLY A 368 -10.78 -5.57 -0.88
CA GLY A 368 -12.01 -5.01 -0.34
C GLY A 368 -12.44 -3.72 -1.04
N THR A 369 -11.51 -2.87 -1.49
CA THR A 369 -11.84 -1.67 -2.29
C THR A 369 -11.86 -1.96 -3.80
N THR A 370 -10.79 -2.56 -4.33
CA THR A 370 -10.69 -2.87 -5.77
C THR A 370 -11.71 -3.92 -6.18
N GLY A 371 -11.89 -4.97 -5.38
CA GLY A 371 -12.88 -6.01 -5.63
C GLY A 371 -14.31 -5.48 -5.54
N ALA A 372 -14.59 -4.51 -4.66
CA ALA A 372 -15.88 -3.83 -4.64
C ALA A 372 -16.14 -3.03 -5.92
N ALA A 373 -15.13 -2.33 -6.45
CA ALA A 373 -15.22 -1.63 -7.73
C ALA A 373 -15.44 -2.60 -8.91
N VAL A 374 -14.69 -3.71 -8.95
CA VAL A 374 -14.84 -4.79 -9.94
C VAL A 374 -16.23 -5.39 -9.85
N MET A 375 -16.70 -5.77 -8.65
CA MET A 375 -18.01 -6.37 -8.42
C MET A 375 -19.12 -5.44 -8.88
N ALA A 376 -19.06 -4.16 -8.52
CA ALA A 376 -20.05 -3.17 -8.92
C ALA A 376 -20.16 -3.09 -10.46
N MET A 377 -19.04 -3.08 -11.18
CA MET A 377 -19.05 -3.03 -12.65
C MET A 377 -19.44 -4.36 -13.29
N TYR A 378 -18.95 -5.48 -12.76
CA TYR A 378 -19.17 -6.82 -13.31
C TYR A 378 -20.63 -7.27 -13.18
N LEU A 379 -21.29 -6.90 -12.07
CA LEU A 379 -22.69 -7.27 -11.81
C LEU A 379 -23.69 -6.26 -12.37
N THR A 380 -23.23 -5.08 -12.80
CA THR A 380 -24.08 -4.15 -13.56
C THR A 380 -24.43 -4.81 -14.89
N PRO A 381 -25.71 -4.85 -15.29
CA PRO A 381 -26.10 -5.28 -16.63
C PRO A 381 -25.33 -4.42 -17.64
N THR A 382 -24.44 -4.99 -18.44
CA THR A 382 -24.37 -6.38 -18.93
C THR A 382 -23.44 -7.25 -18.09
N ARG A 383 -23.96 -8.36 -17.53
CA ARG A 383 -23.18 -9.15 -16.56
C ARG A 383 -21.99 -9.81 -17.24
N GLY A 384 -20.78 -9.45 -16.84
CA GLY A 384 -19.58 -10.03 -17.38
C GLY A 384 -18.35 -9.12 -17.30
N LEU A 385 -17.28 -9.59 -17.94
CA LEU A 385 -16.04 -8.83 -18.06
C LEU A 385 -16.16 -7.88 -19.25
N GLY A 386 -16.31 -6.59 -18.98
CA GLY A 386 -16.27 -5.51 -19.97
C GLY A 386 -14.96 -4.73 -19.88
N CYS A 387 -14.85 -3.63 -20.64
CA CYS A 387 -13.66 -2.77 -20.60
C CYS A 387 -13.39 -2.25 -19.18
N PHE A 388 -14.42 -1.75 -18.49
CA PHE A 388 -14.29 -1.19 -17.14
C PHE A 388 -13.94 -2.26 -16.09
N SER A 389 -14.75 -3.32 -15.96
CA SER A 389 -14.50 -4.37 -14.98
C SER A 389 -13.19 -5.12 -15.26
N GLY A 390 -12.84 -5.30 -16.53
CA GLY A 390 -11.55 -5.85 -16.97
C GLY A 390 -10.36 -4.95 -16.63
N SER A 391 -10.45 -3.64 -16.87
CA SER A 391 -9.40 -2.68 -16.53
C SER A 391 -9.13 -2.64 -15.01
N LEU A 392 -10.19 -2.61 -14.20
CA LEU A 392 -10.09 -2.62 -12.74
C LEU A 392 -9.51 -3.94 -12.21
N LEU A 393 -9.94 -5.07 -12.79
CA LEU A 393 -9.41 -6.39 -12.43
C LEU A 393 -7.92 -6.50 -12.79
N LEU A 394 -7.54 -6.06 -13.98
CA LEU A 394 -6.14 -6.01 -14.42
C LEU A 394 -5.30 -5.17 -13.46
N TYR A 395 -5.77 -3.97 -13.12
CA TYR A 395 -5.09 -3.09 -12.16
C TYR A 395 -4.90 -3.77 -10.79
N GLY A 396 -5.94 -4.44 -10.26
CA GLY A 396 -5.87 -5.15 -8.98
C GLY A 396 -4.93 -6.36 -9.00
N CYS A 397 -4.95 -7.15 -10.08
CA CYS A 397 -4.04 -8.27 -10.28
C CYS A 397 -2.59 -7.81 -10.40
N VAL A 398 -2.32 -6.79 -11.22
CA VAL A 398 -0.97 -6.22 -11.40
C VAL A 398 -0.48 -5.60 -10.10
N SER A 399 -1.32 -4.88 -9.35
CA SER A 399 -1.01 -4.37 -8.00
C SER A 399 -0.54 -5.49 -7.05
N THR A 400 -1.22 -6.65 -7.08
CA THR A 400 -0.85 -7.83 -6.28
C THR A 400 0.46 -8.46 -6.75
N LEU A 401 0.69 -8.55 -8.07
CA LEU A 401 1.94 -9.06 -8.63
C LEU A 401 3.14 -8.17 -8.31
N ILE A 402 2.98 -6.85 -8.36
CA ILE A 402 4.01 -5.87 -7.96
C ILE A 402 4.44 -6.13 -6.52
N TRP A 403 3.47 -6.21 -5.60
CA TRP A 403 3.72 -6.51 -4.20
C TRP A 403 4.52 -7.81 -4.04
N LEU A 404 4.08 -8.89 -4.70
CA LEU A 404 4.74 -10.19 -4.63
C LEU A 404 6.20 -10.12 -5.12
N CYS A 405 6.42 -9.53 -6.30
CA CYS A 405 7.76 -9.36 -6.88
C CYS A 405 8.70 -8.60 -5.93
N LEU A 406 8.24 -7.50 -5.36
CA LEU A 406 9.05 -6.65 -4.49
C LEU A 406 9.34 -7.32 -3.14
N VAL A 407 8.33 -7.92 -2.49
CA VAL A 407 8.54 -8.64 -1.23
C VAL A 407 9.50 -9.83 -1.41
N VAL A 408 9.30 -10.63 -2.45
CA VAL A 408 10.21 -11.76 -2.77
C VAL A 408 11.62 -11.25 -3.06
N SER A 409 11.75 -10.14 -3.81
CA SER A 409 13.05 -9.49 -4.03
C SER A 409 13.73 -9.11 -2.70
N GLY A 410 13.00 -8.51 -1.75
CA GLY A 410 13.54 -8.15 -0.44
C GLY A 410 14.07 -9.35 0.35
N VAL A 411 13.31 -10.46 0.35
CA VAL A 411 13.71 -11.72 1.01
C VAL A 411 14.95 -12.33 0.34
N LEU A 412 15.01 -12.32 -0.99
CA LEU A 412 16.17 -12.81 -1.75
C LEU A 412 17.40 -11.94 -1.53
N ALA A 413 17.24 -10.61 -1.48
CA ALA A 413 18.32 -9.67 -1.18
C ALA A 413 18.88 -9.88 0.23
N HIS A 414 18.02 -10.18 1.21
CA HIS A 414 18.46 -10.56 2.55
C HIS A 414 19.22 -11.89 2.56
N SER A 415 18.68 -12.91 1.90
CA SER A 415 19.31 -14.23 1.76
C SER A 415 20.68 -14.14 1.08
N PHE A 416 20.80 -13.28 0.07
CA PHE A 416 22.07 -12.99 -0.59
C PHE A 416 23.07 -12.33 0.36
N ALA A 417 22.65 -11.31 1.11
CA ALA A 417 23.52 -10.63 2.08
C ALA A 417 24.02 -11.59 3.17
N ALA A 418 23.15 -12.42 3.75
CA ALA A 418 23.52 -13.42 4.75
C ALA A 418 24.55 -14.43 4.21
N SER A 419 24.46 -14.75 2.93
CA SER A 419 25.32 -15.75 2.29
C SER A 419 26.68 -15.25 1.81
N GLN A 420 26.89 -13.94 1.66
CA GLN A 420 28.21 -13.42 1.28
C GLN A 420 29.27 -13.79 2.32
N ASN A 421 28.87 -13.92 3.59
CA ASN A 421 29.75 -14.35 4.68
C ASN A 421 30.26 -15.79 4.52
N THR A 422 29.60 -16.65 3.73
CA THR A 422 29.94 -18.08 3.57
C THR A 422 30.59 -18.44 2.22
N ARG A 423 30.96 -17.46 1.37
CA ARG A 423 31.74 -17.61 0.11
C ARG A 423 31.25 -18.65 -0.93
N LEU A 424 29.96 -18.99 -0.96
CA LEU A 424 29.44 -20.03 -1.87
C LEU A 424 28.92 -19.47 -3.21
N ARG A 425 29.25 -20.14 -4.32
CA ARG A 425 28.94 -19.70 -5.71
C ARG A 425 27.44 -19.66 -6.05
N ARG A 426 26.62 -20.47 -5.36
CA ARG A 426 25.15 -20.57 -5.53
C ARG A 426 24.42 -19.24 -5.27
N PHE A 427 25.07 -18.33 -4.54
CA PHE A 427 24.44 -17.11 -4.05
C PHE A 427 24.43 -15.94 -5.04
N ARG A 428 25.27 -15.94 -6.09
CA ARG A 428 25.17 -14.91 -7.15
C ARG A 428 23.82 -14.95 -7.89
N VAL A 429 23.21 -16.13 -7.99
CA VAL A 429 21.89 -16.30 -8.64
C VAL A 429 20.80 -15.58 -7.85
N PHE A 430 20.82 -15.69 -6.52
CA PHE A 430 19.84 -14.98 -5.67
C PHE A 430 19.98 -13.46 -5.76
N GLY A 431 21.21 -12.94 -5.79
CA GLY A 431 21.45 -11.52 -6.01
C GLY A 431 20.92 -11.03 -7.37
N GLY A 432 21.18 -11.78 -8.45
CA GLY A 432 20.66 -11.47 -9.79
C GLY A 432 19.13 -11.53 -9.86
N LEU A 433 18.51 -12.56 -9.26
CA LEU A 433 17.05 -12.72 -9.23
C LEU A 433 16.38 -11.62 -8.41
N ALA A 434 16.94 -11.23 -7.26
CA ALA A 434 16.45 -10.11 -6.47
C ALA A 434 16.42 -8.82 -7.30
N VAL A 435 17.53 -8.50 -7.97
CA VAL A 435 17.63 -7.31 -8.83
C VAL A 435 16.60 -7.36 -9.98
N ALA A 436 16.46 -8.51 -10.64
CA ALA A 436 15.50 -8.68 -11.74
C ALA A 436 14.04 -8.51 -11.27
N LEU A 437 13.64 -9.16 -10.18
CA LEU A 437 12.29 -9.02 -9.61
C LEU A 437 12.00 -7.60 -9.16
N ARG A 438 12.99 -6.91 -8.58
CA ARG A 438 12.86 -5.51 -8.18
C ARG A 438 12.60 -4.59 -9.36
N HIS A 439 13.45 -4.64 -10.38
CA HIS A 439 13.28 -3.78 -11.56
C HIS A 439 11.97 -4.08 -12.28
N THR A 440 11.59 -5.36 -12.37
CA THR A 440 10.30 -5.77 -12.93
C THR A 440 9.14 -5.21 -12.11
N GLY A 441 9.19 -5.33 -10.78
CA GLY A 441 8.15 -4.79 -9.88
C GLY A 441 8.00 -3.27 -10.00
N LYS A 442 9.12 -2.52 -10.03
CA LYS A 442 9.11 -1.06 -10.21
C LYS A 442 8.58 -0.64 -11.59
N LEU A 443 9.00 -1.33 -12.65
CA LEU A 443 8.51 -1.07 -14.01
C LEU A 443 7.01 -1.35 -14.12
N LEU A 444 6.56 -2.49 -13.57
CA LEU A 444 5.13 -2.81 -13.50
C LEU A 444 4.35 -1.76 -12.70
N ALA A 445 4.90 -1.24 -11.60
CA ALA A 445 4.26 -0.17 -10.83
C ALA A 445 4.11 1.13 -11.63
N ALA A 446 5.13 1.52 -12.39
CA ALA A 446 5.06 2.67 -13.29
C ALA A 446 4.01 2.47 -14.38
N ILE A 447 4.00 1.29 -15.02
CA ILE A 447 3.01 0.94 -16.05
C ILE A 447 1.59 0.90 -15.46
N ASN A 448 1.39 0.29 -14.28
CA ASN A 448 0.10 0.17 -13.64
C ASN A 448 -0.43 1.54 -13.16
N THR A 449 0.47 2.44 -12.74
CA THR A 449 0.13 3.83 -12.45
C THR A 449 -0.32 4.56 -13.71
N ALA A 450 0.43 4.44 -14.81
CA ALA A 450 0.04 5.03 -16.08
C ALA A 450 -1.29 4.46 -16.58
N TRP A 451 -1.52 3.16 -16.41
CA TRP A 451 -2.77 2.48 -16.77
C TRP A 451 -3.97 3.02 -16.03
N VAL A 452 -3.92 3.16 -14.69
CA VAL A 452 -5.08 3.64 -13.92
C VAL A 452 -5.44 5.08 -14.27
N PHE A 453 -4.44 5.93 -14.54
CA PHE A 453 -4.71 7.28 -15.04
C PHE A 453 -5.27 7.25 -16.47
N ALA A 454 -4.63 6.52 -17.40
CA ALA A 454 -5.09 6.43 -18.77
C ALA A 454 -6.53 5.89 -18.86
N SER A 455 -6.85 4.84 -18.11
CA SER A 455 -8.20 4.27 -18.05
C SER A 455 -9.22 5.28 -17.51
N ALA A 456 -8.85 6.09 -16.51
CA ALA A 456 -9.72 7.19 -16.06
C ALA A 456 -9.98 8.22 -17.18
N PHE A 457 -8.95 8.67 -17.90
CA PHE A 457 -9.11 9.61 -19.01
C PHE A 457 -9.92 9.02 -20.18
N LEU A 458 -9.72 7.75 -20.52
CA LEU A 458 -10.48 7.05 -21.56
C LEU A 458 -11.96 6.90 -21.16
N GLN A 459 -12.24 6.61 -19.90
CA GLN A 459 -13.60 6.58 -19.36
C GLN A 459 -14.27 7.96 -19.45
N PHE A 460 -13.58 9.03 -19.03
CA PHE A 460 -14.17 10.38 -18.97
C PHE A 460 -14.39 11.00 -20.35
N SER A 461 -13.65 10.55 -21.36
CA SER A 461 -13.70 11.10 -22.73
C SER A 461 -14.71 10.42 -23.64
N ASN A 462 -15.53 9.50 -23.13
CA ASN A 462 -16.41 8.61 -23.90
C ASN A 462 -15.69 7.65 -24.85
N ALA A 463 -14.36 7.52 -24.77
CA ALA A 463 -13.60 6.59 -25.61
C ALA A 463 -13.98 5.11 -25.36
N GLU A 464 -14.44 4.81 -24.15
CA GLU A 464 -14.98 3.49 -23.77
C GLU A 464 -16.51 3.39 -23.94
N SER A 465 -17.16 4.42 -24.46
CA SER A 465 -18.60 4.39 -24.76
C SER A 465 -18.82 3.89 -26.18
N ASN A 466 -18.78 2.56 -26.35
CA ASN A 466 -19.04 1.86 -27.61
C ASN A 466 -19.72 0.50 -27.37
N CYS A 467 -20.20 -0.15 -28.42
CA CYS A 467 -20.86 -1.45 -28.32
C CYS A 467 -19.96 -2.53 -27.70
N TYR A 468 -18.65 -2.50 -27.92
CA TYR A 468 -17.73 -3.51 -27.39
C TYR A 468 -17.64 -3.42 -25.86
N CYS A 469 -17.41 -2.22 -25.34
CA CYS A 469 -17.26 -1.99 -23.90
C CYS A 469 -18.59 -2.11 -23.15
N LYS A 470 -19.70 -1.63 -23.72
CA LYS A 470 -21.05 -1.76 -23.13
C LYS A 470 -21.60 -3.18 -23.21
N ALA A 471 -21.16 -4.01 -24.15
CA ALA A 471 -21.72 -5.36 -24.30
C ALA A 471 -21.10 -6.44 -23.39
N ALA A 472 -20.04 -6.10 -22.63
CA ALA A 472 -19.15 -7.09 -22.02
C ALA A 472 -18.54 -8.08 -23.04
N ALA A 473 -18.26 -7.58 -24.25
CA ALA A 473 -17.72 -8.38 -25.36
C ALA A 473 -16.36 -9.01 -25.05
N LEU A 474 -15.57 -8.39 -24.17
CA LEU A 474 -14.29 -8.92 -23.71
C LEU A 474 -14.44 -10.30 -23.05
N GLY A 475 -15.48 -10.51 -22.25
CA GLY A 475 -15.74 -11.78 -21.57
C GLY A 475 -16.66 -12.74 -22.34
N LEU A 476 -17.65 -12.22 -23.06
CA LEU A 476 -18.74 -13.02 -23.67
C LEU A 476 -18.63 -13.17 -25.19
N GLY A 477 -17.71 -12.46 -25.85
CA GLY A 477 -17.54 -12.51 -27.30
C GLY A 477 -18.84 -12.21 -28.06
N ASN A 478 -19.26 -13.12 -28.94
CA ASN A 478 -20.48 -12.93 -29.75
C ASN A 478 -21.79 -13.15 -28.97
N GLN A 479 -21.72 -13.76 -27.78
CA GLN A 479 -22.89 -13.94 -26.89
C GLN A 479 -23.14 -12.70 -26.02
N ALA A 480 -22.26 -11.69 -26.15
CA ALA A 480 -22.39 -10.40 -25.49
C ALA A 480 -23.67 -9.68 -25.93
N TYR A 481 -24.17 -8.84 -25.04
CA TYR A 481 -25.30 -7.97 -25.30
C TYR A 481 -25.05 -6.65 -24.62
N ALA A 482 -25.49 -5.53 -25.21
CA ALA A 482 -25.37 -4.18 -24.67
C ALA A 482 -26.72 -3.71 -24.14
N ILE A 483 -26.76 -3.33 -22.86
CA ILE A 483 -27.89 -2.60 -22.28
C ILE A 483 -27.66 -1.11 -22.53
N LEU A 484 -28.60 -0.49 -23.25
CA LEU A 484 -28.57 0.92 -23.62
C LEU A 484 -29.55 1.76 -22.78
N GLY A 485 -30.56 1.11 -22.20
CA GLY A 485 -31.61 1.72 -21.39
C GLY A 485 -31.53 1.41 -19.90
N GLN A 486 -32.52 1.89 -19.17
CA GLN A 486 -32.56 1.90 -17.71
C GLN A 486 -32.64 0.49 -17.09
N VAL A 487 -31.83 0.22 -16.05
CA VAL A 487 -31.96 -1.03 -15.27
C VAL A 487 -31.94 -0.78 -13.75
N PRO A 488 -33.10 -0.87 -13.07
CA PRO A 488 -33.21 -0.64 -11.63
C PRO A 488 -32.33 -1.56 -10.76
N ALA A 489 -32.01 -2.77 -11.25
CA ALA A 489 -31.18 -3.73 -10.52
C ALA A 489 -29.72 -3.26 -10.32
N ALA A 490 -29.21 -2.38 -11.19
CA ALA A 490 -27.82 -1.88 -11.13
C ALA A 490 -27.54 -1.12 -9.83
N LYS A 491 -28.50 -0.29 -9.38
CA LYS A 491 -28.40 0.50 -8.14
C LYS A 491 -28.10 -0.35 -6.91
N ARG A 492 -28.64 -1.59 -6.83
CA ARG A 492 -28.39 -2.52 -5.71
C ARG A 492 -26.94 -2.99 -5.66
N TYR A 493 -26.35 -3.30 -6.81
CA TYR A 493 -24.95 -3.74 -6.89
C TYR A 493 -23.99 -2.60 -6.57
N TRP A 494 -24.31 -1.39 -7.03
CA TRP A 494 -23.53 -0.20 -6.69
C TRP A 494 -23.57 0.08 -5.19
N ALA A 495 -24.76 0.02 -4.56
CA ALA A 495 -24.89 0.15 -3.11
C ALA A 495 -24.07 -0.91 -2.36
N GLY A 496 -24.13 -2.17 -2.79
CA GLY A 496 -23.30 -3.25 -2.25
C GLY A 496 -21.79 -2.96 -2.36
N GLY A 497 -21.35 -2.46 -3.52
CA GLY A 497 -19.95 -2.05 -3.74
C GLY A 497 -19.51 -0.92 -2.82
N VAL A 498 -20.32 0.11 -2.64
CA VAL A 498 -20.01 1.24 -1.74
C VAL A 498 -19.89 0.79 -0.28
N ILE A 499 -20.85 -0.02 0.19
CA ILE A 499 -20.87 -0.55 1.55
C ILE A 499 -19.61 -1.39 1.77
N MET A 500 -19.25 -2.26 0.82
CA MET A 500 -18.06 -3.10 0.90
C MET A 500 -16.77 -2.27 0.91
N ALA A 501 -16.62 -1.30 -0.01
CA ALA A 501 -15.42 -0.48 -0.11
C ALA A 501 -15.24 0.40 1.14
N SER A 502 -16.31 1.09 1.57
CA SER A 502 -16.30 1.97 2.73
C SER A 502 -16.11 1.19 4.04
N GLY A 503 -16.80 0.06 4.17
CA GLY A 503 -16.65 -0.85 5.31
C GLY A 503 -15.24 -1.40 5.42
N THR A 504 -14.63 -1.80 4.30
CA THR A 504 -13.23 -2.25 4.26
C THR A 504 -12.28 -1.14 4.69
N ALA A 505 -12.41 0.06 4.12
CA ALA A 505 -11.54 1.19 4.46
C ALA A 505 -11.61 1.53 5.96
N LEU A 506 -12.82 1.58 6.52
CA LEU A 506 -13.03 1.84 7.94
C LEU A 506 -12.46 0.72 8.82
N ALA A 507 -12.77 -0.54 8.49
CA ALA A 507 -12.27 -1.70 9.23
C ALA A 507 -10.73 -1.77 9.22
N PHE A 508 -10.09 -1.42 8.10
CA PHE A 508 -8.63 -1.33 8.02
C PHE A 508 -8.08 -0.26 8.97
N ILE A 509 -8.65 0.95 8.98
CA ILE A 509 -8.23 2.03 9.90
C ILE A 509 -8.37 1.58 11.36
N ILE A 510 -9.50 0.94 11.70
CA ILE A 510 -9.74 0.41 13.06
C ILE A 510 -8.70 -0.66 13.42
N ALA A 511 -8.47 -1.63 12.54
CA ALA A 511 -7.50 -2.70 12.76
C ALA A 511 -6.08 -2.14 12.97
N ILE A 512 -5.66 -1.17 12.16
CA ILE A 512 -4.38 -0.48 12.32
C ILE A 512 -4.30 0.21 13.69
N ASN A 513 -5.34 0.92 14.13
CA ASN A 513 -5.34 1.59 15.43
C ASN A 513 -5.31 0.62 16.61
N ILE A 514 -5.96 -0.54 16.50
CA ILE A 514 -5.90 -1.62 17.52
C ILE A 514 -4.49 -2.23 17.60
N LEU A 515 -3.85 -2.41 16.45
CA LEU A 515 -2.52 -3.03 16.37
C LEU A 515 -1.41 -2.07 16.78
N ARG A 516 -1.56 -0.77 16.52
CA ARG A 516 -0.59 0.27 16.84
C ARG A 516 -0.30 0.28 18.35
N LYS A 517 0.95 0.03 18.70
CA LYS A 517 1.45 0.12 20.07
C LYS A 517 2.63 1.09 20.11
N GLN A 518 2.66 1.96 21.11
CA GLN A 518 3.78 2.86 21.37
C GLN A 518 4.54 2.37 22.61
N PRO A 519 5.87 2.51 22.63
CA PRO A 519 6.66 2.31 23.85
C PRO A 519 6.34 3.45 24.84
N VAL A 520 5.50 3.16 25.84
CA VAL A 520 5.12 4.09 26.92
C VAL A 520 6.02 3.90 28.10
#